data_AF-A0NBL1-F1
#
_entry.id   AF-A0NBL1-F1
#
_cell.length_a   1.000
_cell.length_b   1.000
_cell.length_c   1.000
_cell.angle_alpha   90.00
_cell.angle_beta   90.00
_cell.angle_gamma   90.00
#
_symmetry.space_group_name_H-M   'P 1'
#
loop_
_entity.id
_entity.type
_entity.pdbx_description
1 polymer ?
#
loop_
_entity_poly.entity_id
_entity_poly.type
_entity_poly.pdbx_seq_one_letter_code
_entity_poly.pdbx_strand_id
1 'polypeptide(L)'
;MNSNAVALLLFVALAVCIGDSAEIPPLPVQDDQTAGASSAEPEESYLGVKLYKMERPCAMLGGMCVQTSECKQRPANSGLCPENTHLGVDCCYEVKPASNLTCHEYRGACMERCAEELQRPSTDCTDGSKCCVLVA
;
A
#
# COMPACT_ATOMS: atom_id res chain seq x y z
N MET A 1 16.87 0.01 -65.34
CA MET A 1 16.51 0.36 -63.95
C MET A 1 17.61 -0.18 -63.06
N ASN A 2 18.40 0.70 -62.45
CA ASN A 2 19.69 0.37 -61.84
C ASN A 2 19.48 -0.02 -60.37
N SER A 3 19.98 -1.18 -59.94
CA SER A 3 19.77 -1.74 -58.58
C SER A 3 20.21 -0.81 -57.44
N ASN A 4 21.03 0.21 -57.73
CA ASN A 4 21.46 1.22 -56.77
C ASN A 4 20.40 2.27 -56.40
N ALA A 5 19.36 2.48 -57.22
CA ALA A 5 18.33 3.48 -56.93
C ALA A 5 17.24 2.97 -55.96
N VAL A 6 16.98 1.66 -55.97
CA VAL A 6 16.00 1.03 -55.06
C VAL A 6 16.55 0.95 -53.64
N ALA A 7 17.85 0.70 -53.48
CA ALA A 7 18.52 0.68 -52.18
C ALA A 7 18.50 2.05 -51.50
N LEU A 8 18.75 3.14 -52.24
CA LEU A 8 18.76 4.50 -51.70
C LEU A 8 17.37 4.96 -51.21
N LEU A 9 16.29 4.54 -51.85
CA LEU A 9 14.92 4.88 -51.42
C LEU A 9 14.50 4.11 -50.15
N LEU A 10 14.99 2.88 -49.94
CA LEU A 10 14.73 2.11 -48.72
C LEU A 10 15.44 2.69 -47.49
N PHE A 11 16.65 3.26 -47.65
CA PHE A 11 17.37 3.90 -46.54
C PHE A 11 16.72 5.21 -46.07
N VAL A 12 16.09 5.98 -46.97
CA VAL A 12 15.41 7.23 -46.60
C VAL A 12 14.10 6.96 -45.85
N ALA A 13 13.42 5.84 -46.11
CA ALA A 13 12.19 5.46 -45.40
C ALA A 13 12.44 4.96 -43.96
N LEU A 14 13.64 4.46 -43.64
CA LEU A 14 14.02 4.04 -42.29
C LEU A 14 14.49 5.19 -41.39
N ALA A 15 14.77 6.37 -41.96
CA ALA A 15 15.28 7.53 -41.21
C ALA A 15 14.20 8.50 -40.71
N VAL A 16 12.91 8.26 -40.97
CA VAL A 16 11.81 9.20 -40.63
C VAL A 16 10.95 8.72 -39.44
N CYS A 17 11.31 7.61 -38.79
CA CYS A 17 10.67 7.17 -37.53
C CYS A 17 11.42 7.59 -36.26
N ILE A 18 12.47 8.41 -36.35
CA ILE A 18 13.11 9.06 -35.19
C ILE A 18 12.34 10.35 -34.84
N GLY A 19 11.03 10.21 -34.68
CA GLY A 19 10.14 11.24 -34.15
C GLY A 19 9.83 10.90 -32.69
N ASP A 20 10.41 11.68 -31.78
CA ASP A 20 9.96 11.88 -30.41
C ASP A 20 9.73 10.61 -29.57
N SER A 21 10.79 9.84 -29.34
CA SER A 21 10.89 9.18 -28.04
C SER A 21 11.20 10.29 -27.04
N ALA A 22 10.17 10.78 -26.36
CA ALA A 22 10.36 11.35 -25.03
C ALA A 22 11.09 10.28 -24.22
N GLU A 23 12.42 10.40 -24.17
CA GLU A 23 13.26 9.59 -23.31
C GLU A 23 12.80 9.90 -21.90
N ILE A 24 11.94 9.03 -21.37
CA ILE A 24 11.60 9.04 -19.96
C ILE A 24 12.95 8.83 -19.28
N PRO A 25 13.50 9.84 -18.58
CA PRO A 25 14.72 9.62 -17.83
C PRO A 25 14.44 8.41 -16.92
N PRO A 26 15.37 7.45 -16.80
CA PRO A 26 15.17 6.37 -15.84
C PRO A 26 14.85 7.05 -14.51
N LEU A 27 13.65 6.77 -13.96
CA LEU A 27 13.37 7.12 -12.59
C LEU A 27 14.58 6.61 -11.80
N PRO A 28 15.21 7.44 -10.96
CA PRO A 28 16.31 6.96 -10.14
C PRO A 28 15.78 5.75 -9.39
N VAL A 29 16.32 4.57 -9.71
CA VAL A 29 16.19 3.40 -8.87
C VAL A 29 16.89 3.84 -7.60
N GLN A 30 16.11 4.22 -6.59
CA GLN A 30 16.63 4.38 -5.25
C GLN A 30 16.98 2.96 -4.80
N ASP A 31 18.22 2.58 -5.03
CA ASP A 31 18.88 1.53 -4.27
C ASP A 31 18.92 2.02 -2.81
N ASP A 32 17.83 1.83 -2.08
CA ASP A 32 17.81 2.04 -0.64
C ASP A 32 18.50 0.85 0.05
N GLN A 33 19.79 0.73 -0.21
CA GLN A 33 20.71 0.08 0.71
C GLN A 33 21.20 1.13 1.71
N THR A 34 20.29 1.69 2.49
CA THR A 34 20.68 2.43 3.70
C THR A 34 20.79 1.45 4.85
N ALA A 35 22.00 0.89 4.97
CA ALA A 35 22.45 0.32 6.23
C ALA A 35 22.52 1.46 7.28
N GLY A 36 21.54 1.48 8.18
CA GLY A 36 21.63 1.99 9.56
C GLY A 36 22.06 3.45 9.77
N ALA A 37 21.09 4.33 10.06
CA ALA A 37 20.95 5.02 11.35
C ALA A 37 19.98 6.22 11.25
N SER A 38 19.03 6.27 12.19
CA SER A 38 18.31 7.44 12.70
C SER A 38 17.51 8.35 11.75
N SER A 39 16.20 8.09 11.67
CA SER A 39 15.14 9.08 11.88
C SER A 39 13.85 8.30 12.09
N ALA A 40 12.95 8.74 12.96
CA ALA A 40 11.65 8.10 13.14
C ALA A 40 10.87 8.20 11.82
N GLU A 41 11.02 7.17 10.98
CA GLU A 41 10.17 6.95 9.82
C GLU A 41 8.74 6.76 10.34
N PRO A 42 7.69 7.21 9.61
CA PRO A 42 6.33 6.90 10.00
C PRO A 42 6.23 5.38 9.97
N GLU A 43 6.19 4.72 11.14
CA GLU A 43 5.84 3.31 11.21
C GLU A 43 4.49 3.18 10.51
N GLU A 44 4.48 2.51 9.35
CA GLU A 44 3.27 2.29 8.58
C GLU A 44 2.30 1.54 9.49
N SER A 45 1.18 2.18 9.83
CA SER A 45 0.19 1.66 10.74
C SER A 45 -1.19 1.75 10.12
N TYR A 46 -2.02 0.76 10.42
CA TYR A 46 -3.38 0.68 9.94
C TYR A 46 -4.31 0.50 11.13
N LEU A 47 -5.23 1.46 11.32
CA LEU A 47 -6.14 1.47 12.47
C LEU A 47 -5.38 1.35 13.81
N GLY A 48 -4.26 2.06 13.93
CA GLY A 48 -3.39 2.05 15.11
C GLY A 48 -2.61 0.75 15.33
N VAL A 49 -2.67 -0.20 14.39
CA VAL A 49 -1.90 -1.44 14.43
C VAL A 49 -0.65 -1.29 13.57
N LYS A 50 0.50 -1.67 14.13
CA LYS A 50 1.78 -1.64 13.43
C LYS A 50 1.79 -2.66 12.29
N LEU A 51 2.12 -2.22 11.08
CA LEU A 51 2.36 -3.12 9.96
C LEU A 51 3.84 -3.51 9.91
N TYR A 52 4.07 -4.79 9.63
CA TYR A 52 5.39 -5.32 9.32
C TYR A 52 5.53 -5.41 7.80
N LYS A 53 6.78 -5.55 7.34
CA LYS A 53 7.08 -5.75 5.92
C LYS A 53 6.14 -6.80 5.33
N MET A 54 5.40 -6.40 4.31
CA MET A 54 4.45 -7.29 3.65
C MET A 54 5.22 -8.35 2.86
N GLU A 55 4.91 -9.62 3.13
CA GLU A 55 5.60 -10.74 2.50
C GLU A 55 4.70 -11.38 1.44
N ARG A 56 5.32 -11.85 0.34
CA ARG A 56 4.61 -12.34 -0.85
C ARG A 56 3.52 -13.38 -0.55
N PRO A 57 3.74 -14.38 0.33
CA PRO A 57 2.69 -15.37 0.63
C PRO A 57 1.44 -14.75 1.27
N CYS A 58 1.60 -13.74 2.12
CA CYS A 58 0.48 -13.01 2.72
C CYS A 58 -0.18 -12.04 1.73
N ALA A 59 0.63 -11.29 0.97
CA ALA A 59 0.15 -10.33 -0.03
C ALA A 59 -0.73 -10.98 -1.10
N MET A 60 -0.39 -12.20 -1.53
CA MET A 60 -1.18 -12.97 -2.51
C MET A 60 -2.57 -13.35 -2.01
N LEU A 61 -2.79 -13.34 -0.70
CA LEU A 61 -4.11 -13.55 -0.09
C LEU A 61 -4.85 -12.24 0.19
N GLY A 62 -4.25 -11.08 -0.13
CA GLY A 62 -4.77 -9.77 0.22
C GLY A 62 -4.67 -9.45 1.72
N GLY A 63 -3.76 -10.11 2.44
CA GLY A 63 -3.54 -9.88 3.86
C GLY A 63 -2.41 -8.89 4.16
N MET A 64 -2.23 -8.62 5.45
CA MET A 64 -1.16 -7.79 6.01
C MET A 64 -0.42 -8.54 7.12
N CYS A 65 0.89 -8.28 7.25
CA CYS A 65 1.71 -8.85 8.32
C CYS A 65 1.61 -7.98 9.58
N VAL A 66 1.04 -8.53 10.65
CA VAL A 66 0.81 -7.84 11.94
C VAL A 66 1.12 -8.79 13.09
N GLN A 67 1.21 -8.29 14.34
CA GLN A 67 1.27 -9.22 15.47
C GLN A 67 -0.01 -10.07 15.53
N THR A 68 0.16 -11.37 15.75
CA THR A 68 -0.97 -12.32 15.83
C THR A 68 -2.00 -11.96 16.91
N SER A 69 -1.60 -11.26 17.97
CA SER A 69 -2.46 -10.74 19.04
C SER A 69 -3.41 -9.64 18.55
N GLU A 70 -2.97 -8.82 17.60
CA GLU A 70 -3.71 -7.70 17.00
C GLU A 70 -4.63 -8.15 15.87
N CYS A 71 -4.53 -9.40 15.43
CA CYS A 71 -5.37 -9.92 14.36
C CYS A 71 -6.75 -10.37 14.85
N LYS A 72 -7.80 -9.93 14.15
CA LYS A 72 -9.20 -10.36 14.35
C LYS A 72 -9.53 -11.58 13.49
N GLN A 73 -9.12 -11.59 12.22
CA GLN A 73 -9.39 -12.68 11.30
C GLN A 73 -8.11 -13.14 10.59
N ARG A 74 -7.75 -14.42 10.77
CA ARG A 74 -6.56 -15.04 10.19
C ARG A 74 -6.91 -15.99 9.03
N PRO A 75 -5.99 -16.18 8.06
CA PRO A 75 -6.06 -17.29 7.12
C PRO A 75 -6.01 -18.64 7.83
N ALA A 76 -6.45 -19.70 7.13
CA ALA A 76 -6.34 -21.07 7.64
C ALA A 76 -4.89 -21.56 7.72
N ASN A 77 -4.04 -21.08 6.81
CA ASN A 77 -2.60 -21.39 6.77
C ASN A 77 -1.83 -20.35 7.59
N SER A 78 -0.87 -20.79 8.38
CA SER A 78 0.03 -19.93 9.16
C SER A 78 1.42 -19.86 8.54
N GLY A 79 2.29 -18.97 9.07
CA GLY A 79 3.67 -18.83 8.63
C GLY A 79 3.80 -18.13 7.28
N LEU A 80 2.87 -17.22 6.99
CA LEU A 80 2.81 -16.48 5.73
C LEU A 80 3.64 -15.19 5.76
N CYS A 81 4.15 -14.81 6.94
CA CYS A 81 5.15 -13.76 7.16
C CYS A 81 6.42 -14.35 7.82
N PRO A 82 7.20 -15.19 7.10
CA PRO A 82 8.34 -15.92 7.65
C PRO A 82 9.47 -15.03 8.19
N GLU A 83 9.76 -13.88 7.58
CA GLU A 83 10.85 -13.00 8.05
C GLU A 83 10.60 -12.50 9.48
N ASN A 84 9.35 -12.23 9.83
CA ASN A 84 8.95 -11.67 11.13
C ASN A 84 8.34 -12.69 12.10
N THR A 85 8.33 -13.98 11.76
CA THR A 85 7.71 -15.04 12.60
C THR A 85 8.27 -15.08 14.02
N HIS A 86 9.57 -14.78 14.18
CA HIS A 86 10.23 -14.71 15.50
C HIS A 86 9.69 -13.60 16.41
N LEU A 87 8.97 -12.61 15.86
CA LEU A 87 8.30 -11.52 16.59
C LEU A 87 6.82 -11.83 16.88
N GLY A 88 6.35 -13.05 16.59
CA GLY A 88 4.93 -13.41 16.73
C GLY A 88 4.03 -12.77 15.67
N VAL A 89 4.62 -12.38 14.54
CA VAL A 89 3.94 -11.80 13.38
C VAL A 89 3.50 -12.90 12.42
N ASP A 90 2.27 -12.79 11.91
CA ASP A 90 1.76 -13.63 10.84
C ASP A 90 0.72 -12.87 10.01
N CYS A 91 0.22 -13.50 8.95
CA CYS A 91 -0.73 -12.90 8.04
C CYS A 91 -2.12 -12.72 8.65
N CYS A 92 -2.74 -11.58 8.36
CA CYS A 92 -4.04 -11.18 8.88
C CYS A 92 -4.91 -10.55 7.78
N TYR A 93 -6.21 -10.87 7.77
CA TYR A 93 -7.19 -10.23 6.88
C TYR A 93 -7.82 -8.99 7.51
N GLU A 94 -8.12 -9.06 8.81
CA GLU A 94 -8.76 -7.97 9.54
C GLU A 94 -8.07 -7.80 10.89
N VAL A 95 -7.60 -6.58 11.18
CA VAL A 95 -7.02 -6.22 12.47
C VAL A 95 -8.09 -5.83 13.48
N LYS A 96 -7.76 -5.92 14.77
CA LYS A 96 -8.50 -5.28 15.85
C LYS A 96 -8.03 -3.83 15.91
N PRO A 97 -8.91 -2.84 15.68
CA PRO A 97 -8.51 -1.43 15.79
C PRO A 97 -7.99 -1.12 17.21
N ALA A 98 -7.02 -0.20 17.30
CA ALA A 98 -6.63 0.36 18.58
C ALA A 98 -7.83 1.02 19.29
N SER A 99 -7.84 1.00 20.62
CA SER A 99 -9.00 1.47 21.42
C SER A 99 -9.16 2.99 21.46
N ASN A 100 -8.13 3.74 21.06
CA ASN A 100 -8.02 5.18 21.25
C ASN A 100 -7.91 5.96 19.93
N LEU A 101 -8.48 5.44 18.85
CA LEU A 101 -8.44 6.09 17.54
C LEU A 101 -9.36 7.32 17.47
N THR A 102 -8.87 8.33 16.77
CA THR A 102 -9.64 9.48 16.28
C THR A 102 -10.47 9.07 15.06
N CYS A 103 -11.49 9.85 14.74
CA CYS A 103 -12.39 9.54 13.64
C CYS A 103 -11.67 9.62 12.29
N HIS A 104 -10.72 10.54 12.18
CA HIS A 104 -9.88 10.67 11.00
C HIS A 104 -9.02 9.42 10.75
N GLU A 105 -8.54 8.75 11.80
CA GLU A 105 -7.78 7.49 11.65
C GLU A 105 -8.65 6.34 11.12
N TYR A 106 -9.95 6.37 11.37
CA TYR A 106 -10.92 5.51 10.70
C TYR A 106 -11.27 5.95 9.27
N ARG A 107 -10.65 7.03 8.77
CA ARG A 107 -11.01 7.71 7.51
C ARG A 107 -12.47 8.15 7.50
N GLY A 108 -12.98 8.53 8.68
CA GLY A 108 -14.33 9.00 8.87
C GLY A 108 -14.44 10.50 9.07
N ALA A 109 -15.68 10.95 9.27
CA ALA A 109 -16.02 12.28 9.74
C ALA A 109 -17.02 12.20 10.89
N CYS A 110 -16.92 13.13 11.85
CA CYS A 110 -17.92 13.27 12.90
C CYS A 110 -19.20 13.87 12.29
N MET A 111 -20.30 13.12 12.35
CA MET A 111 -21.60 13.51 11.80
C MET A 111 -22.70 13.21 12.82
N GLU A 112 -23.84 13.92 12.75
CA GLU A 112 -24.97 13.66 13.65
C GLU A 112 -25.54 12.25 13.49
N ARG A 113 -25.53 11.72 12.26
CA ARG A 113 -26.10 10.41 11.93
C ARG A 113 -25.46 9.79 10.70
N CYS A 114 -25.35 8.47 10.73
CA CYS A 114 -25.09 7.59 9.59
C CYS A 114 -25.62 6.18 9.91
N ALA A 115 -25.67 5.30 8.92
CA ALA A 115 -26.03 3.90 9.12
C ALA A 115 -25.15 3.27 10.22
N GLU A 116 -25.75 2.48 11.10
CA GLU A 116 -25.07 1.92 12.28
C GLU A 116 -23.83 1.11 11.92
N GLU A 117 -23.88 0.39 10.79
CA GLU A 117 -22.75 -0.38 10.25
C GLU A 117 -21.52 0.46 9.86
N LEU A 118 -21.71 1.75 9.59
CA LEU A 118 -20.65 2.71 9.25
C LEU A 118 -20.09 3.43 10.47
N GLN A 119 -20.75 3.30 11.63
CA GLN A 119 -20.31 3.97 12.85
C GLN A 119 -19.08 3.28 13.42
N ARG A 120 -18.11 4.06 13.87
CA ARG A 120 -16.92 3.57 14.59
C ARG A 120 -16.76 4.27 15.94
N PRO A 121 -16.20 3.59 16.94
CA PRO A 121 -15.91 4.21 18.21
C PRO A 121 -14.67 5.12 18.07
N SER A 122 -14.85 6.43 18.08
CA SER A 122 -13.73 7.38 18.10
C SER A 122 -13.68 8.19 19.39
N THR A 123 -12.50 8.74 19.69
CA THR A 123 -12.23 9.52 20.90
C THR A 123 -12.49 11.02 20.75
N ASP A 124 -12.68 11.50 19.52
CA ASP A 124 -12.66 12.91 19.13
C ASP A 124 -14.02 13.48 18.68
N CYS A 125 -15.04 12.65 18.46
CA CYS A 125 -16.39 13.14 18.15
C CYS A 125 -17.12 13.59 19.42
N THR A 126 -17.51 14.87 19.48
CA THR A 126 -18.20 15.51 20.62
C THR A 126 -19.69 15.69 20.36
N ASP A 127 -20.43 16.20 21.35
CA ASP A 127 -21.80 16.71 21.20
C ASP A 127 -22.82 15.68 20.68
N GLY A 128 -22.59 14.40 21.00
CA GLY A 128 -23.47 13.30 20.58
C GLY A 128 -23.29 12.87 19.11
N SER A 129 -22.37 13.49 18.38
CA SER A 129 -22.00 13.07 17.02
C SER A 129 -21.37 11.66 17.02
N LYS A 130 -21.42 11.01 15.86
CA LYS A 130 -20.87 9.68 15.61
C LYS A 130 -19.75 9.78 14.59
N CYS A 131 -18.69 8.99 14.78
CA CYS A 131 -17.71 8.82 13.73
C CYS A 131 -18.27 7.93 12.63
N CYS A 132 -18.43 8.50 11.43
CA CYS A 132 -18.98 7.83 10.28
C CYS A 132 -17.89 7.58 9.25
N VAL A 133 -17.60 6.31 8.94
CA VAL A 133 -16.61 5.94 7.92
C VAL A 133 -17.14 6.30 6.54
N LEU A 134 -16.34 7.05 5.79
CA LEU A 134 -16.67 7.46 4.43
C LEU A 134 -15.92 6.53 3.46
N VAL A 135 -16.65 5.63 2.82
CA VAL A 135 -16.09 4.82 1.74
C VAL A 135 -15.95 5.73 0.51
N ALA A 136 -14.75 5.80 -0.06
CA ALA A 136 -14.49 6.46 -1.35
C ALA A 136 -14.36 5.41 -2.46
#